data_AF-A0A1F9P1Z7-F1
#
_entry.id   AF-A0A1F9P1Z7-F1
#
_cell.length_a   1.000
_cell.length_b   1.000
_cell.length_c   1.000
_cell.angle_alpha   90.00
_cell.angle_beta   90.00
_cell.angle_gamma   90.00
#
_symmetry.space_group_name_H-M   'P 1'
#
loop_
_entity.id
_entity.type
_entity.pdbx_description
1 polymer ?
#
loop_
_entity_poly.entity_id
_entity_poly.type
_entity_poly.pdbx_seq_one_letter_code
_entity_poly.pdbx_strand_id
1 'polypeptide(L)'
;MKTQRLTVRCIPFSREALQSEICRASFAEEGCLPCEQVLYLGSYLSHKESGAKTIIIESPYVDRHYLEEYSQYYATTLRPPPPKATRLHFFKSTITNRQFSYLLKKAANGGFEGACHKLNETYLGFSVIRPLPDAPIGRTVLATFNNDNLNRCYTLPPHPYRVHLCGLNLKVCGVPFQQQEQAVGACATTAVWSALAQVMRHDGGRAPTPFAVTEAATKHWVKDRVFPATSGLIDEQILEAIRQFGYSPHFFECKKKEGQDALFMMAVKCYLCSGIPVILKIHSPGDADAHAVTVVGFREDDEELVPDIAHKEKNWETLCLRAKGMFRLYVHDDRLGAYARAEWQVEADKYIQFNFKPHEAGFEKYKEKTDVMAAIIPVYPKIRLSAQDLIGYAGQLLPLFKGLVGPVNQNNLYIDLRFAQTGECLEQLFCSGLPADRLSRFARQAALSRYVGMITFSIDDKPIAIILCDSTDIRRTAPAPAPLLAMLLYPPYDQHTDVLKNNLSGALIF
;
A
#
# COMPACT_ATOMS: atom_id res chain seq x y z
N MET A 1 -40.55 0.95 -20.13
CA MET A 1 -39.16 1.21 -19.71
C MET A 1 -38.56 2.28 -20.62
N LYS A 2 -38.10 3.42 -20.09
CA LYS A 2 -37.24 4.33 -20.88
C LYS A 2 -35.90 3.62 -21.10
N THR A 3 -35.51 3.38 -22.34
CA THR A 3 -34.19 2.81 -22.66
C THR A 3 -33.11 3.73 -22.10
N GLN A 4 -32.37 3.26 -21.09
CA GLN A 4 -31.24 4.01 -20.56
C GLN A 4 -30.12 4.03 -21.60
N ARG A 5 -29.66 5.22 -21.99
CA ARG A 5 -28.56 5.40 -22.94
C ARG A 5 -27.28 5.71 -22.17
N LEU A 6 -26.20 5.03 -22.54
CA LEU A 6 -24.86 5.40 -22.10
C LEU A 6 -24.50 6.76 -22.70
N THR A 7 -24.00 7.66 -21.86
CA THR A 7 -23.44 8.94 -22.25
C THR A 7 -21.96 8.95 -21.90
N VAL A 8 -21.14 9.36 -22.86
CA VAL A 8 -19.70 9.56 -22.65
C VAL A 8 -19.30 10.91 -23.19
N ARG A 9 -18.68 11.75 -22.35
CA ARG A 9 -18.19 13.07 -22.74
C ARG A 9 -16.81 13.36 -22.16
N CYS A 10 -16.01 14.08 -22.93
CA CYS A 10 -14.73 14.61 -22.51
C CYS A 10 -14.89 16.08 -22.11
N ILE A 11 -14.34 16.46 -20.96
CA ILE A 11 -14.23 17.86 -20.52
C ILE A 11 -12.78 18.17 -20.12
N PRO A 12 -12.32 19.42 -20.30
CA PRO A 12 -11.05 19.86 -19.72
C PRO A 12 -11.06 19.67 -18.22
N PHE A 13 -9.92 19.25 -17.66
CA PHE A 13 -9.77 19.17 -16.21
C PHE A 13 -9.57 20.59 -15.63
N SER A 14 -10.41 20.94 -14.66
CA SER A 14 -10.15 21.95 -13.65
C SER A 14 -10.74 21.44 -12.32
N ARG A 15 -10.37 22.04 -11.20
CA ARG A 15 -10.93 21.64 -9.89
C ARG A 15 -12.41 21.93 -9.82
N GLU A 16 -12.83 23.06 -10.36
CA GLU A 16 -14.21 23.52 -10.41
C GLU A 16 -15.03 22.60 -11.32
N ALA A 17 -14.48 22.22 -12.47
CA ALA A 17 -15.12 21.26 -13.38
C ALA A 17 -15.27 19.87 -12.72
N LEU A 18 -14.23 19.38 -12.03
CA LEU A 18 -14.29 18.13 -11.28
C LEU A 18 -15.37 18.19 -10.18
N GLN A 19 -15.36 19.22 -9.35
CA GLN A 19 -16.32 19.43 -8.26
C GLN A 19 -17.74 19.48 -8.81
N SER A 20 -17.98 20.27 -9.87
CA SER A 20 -19.30 20.39 -10.50
C SER A 20 -19.82 19.04 -11.02
N GLU A 21 -18.96 18.24 -11.65
CA GLU A 21 -19.35 16.91 -12.13
C GLU A 21 -19.61 15.93 -10.98
N ILE A 22 -18.84 16.00 -9.89
CA ILE A 22 -19.07 15.16 -8.72
C ILE A 22 -20.39 15.53 -8.05
N CYS A 23 -20.65 16.81 -7.76
CA CYS A 23 -21.92 17.25 -7.15
C CYS A 23 -23.13 16.82 -8.00
N ARG A 24 -23.02 16.96 -9.34
CA ARG A 24 -24.08 16.52 -10.25
C ARG A 24 -24.30 15.01 -10.19
N ALA A 25 -23.22 14.23 -10.20
CA ALA A 25 -23.29 12.77 -10.19
C ALA A 25 -23.70 12.19 -8.82
N SER A 26 -23.41 12.90 -7.73
CA SER A 26 -23.76 12.53 -6.36
C SER A 26 -25.15 12.95 -5.95
N PHE A 27 -25.83 13.76 -6.76
CA PHE A 27 -27.11 14.41 -6.43
C PHE A 27 -27.01 15.36 -5.23
N ALA A 28 -25.84 15.95 -5.00
CA ALA A 28 -25.67 16.99 -4.00
C ALA A 28 -26.48 18.25 -4.39
N GLU A 29 -27.02 18.95 -3.40
CA GLU A 29 -27.77 20.18 -3.61
C GLU A 29 -26.88 21.28 -4.22
N GLU A 30 -27.46 22.07 -5.13
CA GLU A 30 -26.74 23.21 -5.71
C GLU A 30 -26.34 24.20 -4.61
N GLY A 31 -25.06 24.61 -4.61
CA GLY A 31 -24.51 25.54 -3.62
C GLY A 31 -23.96 24.88 -2.35
N CYS A 32 -24.10 23.56 -2.18
CA CYS A 32 -23.44 22.85 -1.08
C CYS A 32 -21.92 22.86 -1.23
N LEU A 33 -21.19 23.05 -0.13
CA LEU A 33 -19.73 22.94 -0.13
C LEU A 33 -19.32 21.49 -0.38
N PRO A 34 -18.38 21.23 -1.31
CA PRO A 34 -17.89 19.88 -1.55
C PRO A 34 -17.21 19.33 -0.28
N CYS A 35 -17.38 18.03 -0.02
CA CYS A 35 -16.66 17.37 1.07
C CYS A 35 -15.14 17.40 0.84
N GLU A 36 -14.38 17.25 1.91
CA GLU A 36 -12.91 17.39 1.89
C GLU A 36 -12.24 16.38 0.95
N GLN A 37 -12.84 15.20 0.77
CA GLN A 37 -12.33 14.17 -0.14
C GLN A 37 -12.42 14.58 -1.60
N VAL A 38 -13.46 15.33 -1.97
CA VAL A 38 -13.60 15.92 -3.30
C VAL A 38 -12.54 17.00 -3.53
N LEU A 39 -12.33 17.86 -2.52
CA LEU A 39 -11.28 18.89 -2.56
C LEU A 39 -9.89 18.24 -2.69
N TYR A 40 -9.63 17.20 -1.91
CA TYR A 40 -8.36 16.48 -1.90
C TYR A 40 -8.12 15.76 -3.23
N LEU A 41 -9.12 15.09 -3.80
CA LEU A 41 -9.01 14.47 -5.13
C LEU A 41 -8.65 15.50 -6.20
N GLY A 42 -9.29 16.68 -6.15
CA GLY A 42 -8.97 17.81 -7.03
C GLY A 42 -7.51 18.28 -6.87
N SER A 43 -7.02 18.37 -5.63
CA SER A 43 -5.62 18.72 -5.31
C SER A 43 -4.61 17.66 -5.79
N TYR A 44 -4.95 16.38 -5.62
CA TYR A 44 -4.12 15.27 -6.07
C TYR A 44 -3.95 15.24 -7.58
N LEU A 45 -5.06 15.44 -8.32
CA LEU A 45 -5.08 15.37 -9.79
C LEU A 45 -4.44 16.59 -10.45
N SER A 46 -4.53 17.78 -9.84
CA SER A 46 -3.88 19.00 -10.32
C SER A 46 -2.39 19.05 -10.00
N HIS A 47 -1.91 18.28 -9.01
CA HIS A 47 -0.50 18.23 -8.63
C HIS A 47 0.40 17.99 -9.84
N LYS A 48 1.52 18.71 -9.96
CA LYS A 48 2.43 18.66 -11.13
C LYS A 48 2.87 17.25 -11.56
N GLU A 49 3.05 16.36 -10.58
CA GLU A 49 3.43 14.97 -10.81
C GLU A 49 2.30 14.13 -11.47
N SER A 50 1.05 14.37 -11.06
CA SER A 50 -0.16 13.76 -11.63
C SER A 50 -0.54 14.47 -12.94
N GLY A 51 -0.79 15.79 -12.88
CA GLY A 51 -0.94 16.69 -14.01
C GLY A 51 -2.15 16.40 -14.90
N ALA A 52 -3.31 16.11 -14.32
CA ALA A 52 -4.53 15.83 -15.08
C ALA A 52 -4.93 17.03 -15.97
N LYS A 53 -5.30 16.73 -17.22
CA LYS A 53 -5.74 17.72 -18.23
C LYS A 53 -7.11 17.42 -18.80
N THR A 54 -7.62 16.20 -18.65
CA THR A 54 -8.94 15.82 -19.16
C THR A 54 -9.65 14.85 -18.23
N ILE A 55 -10.97 15.04 -18.11
CA ILE A 55 -11.89 14.09 -17.49
C ILE A 55 -12.76 13.50 -18.60
N ILE A 56 -12.78 12.17 -18.72
CA ILE A 56 -13.80 11.47 -19.52
C ILE A 56 -14.84 10.90 -18.57
N ILE A 57 -16.09 11.28 -18.80
CA ILE A 57 -17.22 10.99 -17.91
C ILE A 57 -18.05 9.89 -18.56
N GLU A 58 -18.25 8.79 -17.85
CA GLU A 58 -19.06 7.65 -18.28
C GLU A 58 -20.26 7.49 -17.35
N SER A 59 -21.46 7.65 -17.89
CA SER A 59 -22.70 7.54 -17.11
C SER A 59 -23.87 7.00 -17.94
N PRO A 60 -24.69 6.07 -17.42
CA PRO A 60 -24.56 5.43 -16.12
C PRO A 60 -23.51 4.31 -16.10
N TYR A 61 -22.91 4.06 -14.92
CA TYR A 61 -21.93 3.00 -14.68
C TYR A 61 -22.40 2.07 -13.54
N VAL A 62 -22.19 0.77 -13.70
CA VAL A 62 -22.47 -0.23 -12.66
C VAL A 62 -21.16 -0.60 -11.97
N ASP A 63 -20.92 -0.03 -10.79
CA ASP A 63 -19.78 -0.45 -9.97
C ASP A 63 -20.19 -1.58 -9.03
N ARG A 64 -19.36 -2.62 -8.95
CA ARG A 64 -19.61 -3.76 -8.07
C ARG A 64 -19.74 -3.38 -6.60
N HIS A 65 -18.88 -2.49 -6.10
CA HIS A 65 -18.82 -2.17 -4.67
C HIS A 65 -20.05 -1.36 -4.28
N TYR A 66 -20.35 -0.32 -5.06
CA TYR A 66 -21.57 0.46 -4.85
C TYR A 66 -22.85 -0.36 -5.09
N LEU A 67 -22.89 -1.25 -6.09
CA LEU A 67 -24.07 -2.07 -6.33
C LEU A 67 -24.36 -3.01 -5.15
N GLU A 68 -23.32 -3.53 -4.50
CA GLU A 68 -23.49 -4.35 -3.30
C GLU A 68 -24.01 -3.51 -2.12
N GLU A 69 -23.39 -2.37 -1.84
CA GLU A 69 -23.89 -1.38 -0.87
C GLU A 69 -25.37 -1.03 -1.13
N TYR A 70 -25.71 -0.79 -2.39
CA TYR A 70 -27.06 -0.51 -2.82
C TYR A 70 -28.02 -1.66 -2.53
N SER A 71 -27.69 -2.87 -3.00
CA SER A 71 -28.56 -4.03 -2.89
C SER A 71 -28.82 -4.46 -1.46
N GLN A 72 -27.81 -4.34 -0.59
CA GLN A 72 -27.88 -4.83 0.78
C GLN A 72 -28.45 -3.82 1.77
N TYR A 73 -28.30 -2.52 1.49
CA TYR A 73 -28.79 -1.47 2.37
C TYR A 73 -29.86 -0.62 1.67
N TYR A 74 -29.46 0.14 0.66
CA TYR A 74 -30.30 1.20 0.10
C TYR A 74 -31.57 0.71 -0.60
N ALA A 75 -31.56 -0.48 -1.19
CA ALA A 75 -32.70 -1.04 -1.93
C ALA A 75 -33.97 -1.21 -1.09
N THR A 76 -33.83 -1.25 0.24
CA THR A 76 -34.95 -1.40 1.19
C THR A 76 -35.38 -0.08 1.84
N THR A 77 -34.71 1.03 1.52
CA THR A 77 -35.04 2.35 2.07
C THR A 77 -36.28 2.94 1.40
N LEU A 78 -37.01 3.82 2.10
CA LEU A 78 -38.22 4.46 1.58
C LEU A 78 -37.95 5.31 0.32
N ARG A 79 -36.75 5.91 0.23
CA ARG A 79 -36.32 6.78 -0.87
C ARG A 79 -34.92 6.35 -1.32
N PRO A 80 -34.80 5.26 -2.08
CA PRO A 80 -33.50 4.74 -2.45
C PRO A 80 -32.80 5.71 -3.42
N PRO A 81 -31.49 5.97 -3.26
CA PRO A 81 -30.68 6.61 -4.29
C PRO A 81 -30.67 5.76 -5.58
N PRO A 82 -30.23 6.31 -6.72
CA PRO A 82 -30.05 5.53 -7.95
C PRO A 82 -29.07 4.34 -7.77
N PRO A 83 -29.35 3.15 -8.32
CA PRO A 83 -28.45 1.98 -8.21
C PRO A 83 -27.18 2.07 -9.08
N LYS A 84 -27.06 3.12 -9.91
CA LYS A 84 -25.97 3.27 -10.87
C LYS A 84 -25.18 4.53 -10.55
N ALA A 85 -23.86 4.40 -10.64
CA ALA A 85 -22.90 5.45 -10.40
C ALA A 85 -22.53 6.20 -11.69
N THR A 86 -21.67 7.20 -11.57
CA THR A 86 -20.92 7.78 -12.69
C THR A 86 -19.44 7.42 -12.52
N ARG A 87 -18.71 7.14 -13.60
CA ARG A 87 -17.26 6.91 -13.52
C ARG A 87 -16.51 8.03 -14.24
N LEU A 88 -15.57 8.64 -13.54
CA LEU A 88 -14.69 9.68 -14.05
C LEU A 88 -13.33 9.06 -14.35
N HIS A 89 -12.84 9.26 -15.57
CA HIS A 89 -11.51 8.83 -16.01
C HIS A 89 -10.60 10.03 -16.18
N PHE A 90 -9.38 9.95 -15.65
CA PHE A 90 -8.45 11.07 -15.64
C PHE A 90 -7.29 10.82 -16.60
N PHE A 91 -6.91 11.84 -17.37
CA PHE A 91 -5.82 11.76 -18.34
C PHE A 91 -4.88 12.96 -18.23
N LYS A 92 -3.57 12.70 -18.36
CA LYS A 92 -2.49 13.71 -18.37
C LYS A 92 -2.40 14.49 -19.69
N SER A 93 -3.04 13.99 -20.75
CA SER A 93 -3.16 14.68 -22.04
C SER A 93 -4.51 15.35 -22.22
N THR A 94 -4.53 16.43 -23.00
CA THR A 94 -5.77 17.05 -23.49
C THR A 94 -6.44 16.14 -24.51
N ILE A 95 -7.67 15.69 -24.22
CA ILE A 95 -8.47 14.84 -25.11
C ILE A 95 -9.83 15.50 -25.31
N THR A 96 -10.14 15.86 -26.55
CA THR A 96 -11.46 16.40 -26.95
C THR A 96 -12.43 15.27 -27.32
N ASN A 97 -13.73 15.57 -27.30
CA ASN A 97 -14.77 14.63 -27.78
C ASN A 97 -14.50 14.13 -29.21
N ARG A 98 -13.99 15.01 -30.09
CA ARG A 98 -13.63 14.66 -31.48
C ARG A 98 -12.47 13.68 -31.53
N GLN A 99 -11.40 13.92 -30.75
CA GLN A 99 -10.25 13.02 -30.68
C GLN A 99 -10.63 11.67 -30.08
N PHE A 100 -11.43 11.65 -29.00
CA PHE A 100 -11.90 10.40 -28.41
C PHE A 100 -12.78 9.61 -29.38
N SER A 101 -13.72 10.27 -30.07
CA SER A 101 -14.55 9.64 -31.11
C SER A 101 -13.72 9.09 -32.26
N TYR A 102 -12.65 9.78 -32.65
CA TYR A 102 -11.70 9.28 -33.67
C TYR A 102 -10.98 8.02 -33.19
N LEU A 103 -10.54 7.96 -31.93
CA LEU A 103 -9.92 6.76 -31.36
C LEU A 103 -10.87 5.56 -31.37
N LEU A 104 -12.16 5.77 -31.05
CA LEU A 104 -13.16 4.70 -31.12
C LEU A 104 -13.37 4.19 -32.55
N LYS A 105 -13.49 5.10 -33.53
CA LYS A 105 -13.60 4.72 -34.95
C LYS A 105 -12.36 3.97 -35.44
N LYS A 106 -11.17 4.45 -35.04
CA LYS A 106 -9.90 3.76 -35.34
C LYS A 106 -9.88 2.36 -34.74
N ALA A 107 -10.31 2.21 -33.49
CA ALA A 107 -10.38 0.92 -32.83
C ALA A 107 -11.34 -0.06 -33.54
N ALA A 108 -12.50 0.43 -33.97
CA ALA A 108 -13.47 -0.36 -34.73
C ALA A 108 -12.97 -0.78 -36.12
N ASN A 109 -12.06 0.00 -36.72
CA ASN A 109 -11.48 -0.25 -38.04
C ASN A 109 -10.12 -0.97 -37.98
N GLY A 110 -9.96 -1.92 -37.05
CA GLY A 110 -8.75 -2.75 -36.92
C GLY A 110 -7.60 -2.12 -36.13
N GLY A 111 -7.72 -0.87 -35.66
CA GLY A 111 -6.69 -0.16 -34.89
C GLY A 111 -6.83 -0.26 -33.38
N PHE A 112 -7.41 -1.34 -32.85
CA PHE A 112 -7.80 -1.49 -31.44
C PHE A 112 -6.62 -1.32 -30.46
N GLU A 113 -5.52 -2.05 -30.68
CA GLU A 113 -4.35 -2.01 -29.78
C GLU A 113 -3.71 -0.63 -29.77
N GLY A 114 -3.55 0.00 -30.94
CA GLY A 114 -2.99 1.35 -31.04
C GLY A 114 -3.87 2.42 -30.36
N ALA A 115 -5.19 2.25 -30.38
CA ALA A 115 -6.10 3.15 -29.64
C ALA A 115 -5.98 2.95 -28.13
N CYS A 116 -5.91 1.70 -27.66
CA CYS A 116 -5.69 1.39 -26.26
C CYS A 116 -4.33 1.91 -25.78
N HIS A 117 -3.25 1.65 -26.53
CA HIS A 117 -1.90 2.13 -26.22
C HIS A 117 -1.88 3.64 -26.01
N LYS A 118 -2.41 4.40 -26.98
CA LYS A 118 -2.42 5.86 -26.94
C LYS A 118 -3.16 6.45 -25.74
N LEU A 119 -4.22 5.80 -25.26
CA LEU A 119 -4.91 6.24 -24.05
C LEU A 119 -4.16 5.84 -22.78
N ASN A 120 -3.53 4.66 -22.77
CA ASN A 120 -2.78 4.16 -21.61
C ASN A 120 -1.54 5.01 -21.29
N GLU A 121 -0.87 5.57 -22.29
CA GLU A 121 0.30 6.44 -22.10
C GLU A 121 0.04 7.64 -21.17
N THR A 122 -1.22 8.08 -21.07
CA THR A 122 -1.59 9.28 -20.32
C THR A 122 -2.66 9.01 -19.29
N TYR A 123 -3.06 7.75 -19.07
CA TYR A 123 -4.14 7.39 -18.17
C TYR A 123 -3.68 7.45 -16.71
N LEU A 124 -4.35 8.29 -15.91
CA LEU A 124 -4.05 8.49 -14.49
C LEU A 124 -4.93 7.63 -13.58
N GLY A 125 -5.96 6.96 -14.12
CA GLY A 125 -6.89 6.16 -13.35
C GLY A 125 -8.32 6.68 -13.37
N PHE A 126 -9.12 6.26 -12.39
CA PHE A 126 -10.53 6.59 -12.32
C PHE A 126 -11.01 6.81 -10.88
N SER A 127 -12.14 7.50 -10.77
CA SER A 127 -12.97 7.55 -9.57
C SER A 127 -14.41 7.21 -9.91
N VAL A 128 -15.02 6.32 -9.15
CA VAL A 128 -16.47 6.06 -9.20
C VAL A 128 -17.15 7.04 -8.28
N ILE A 129 -18.11 7.80 -8.81
CA ILE A 129 -18.93 8.73 -8.06
C ILE A 129 -20.24 8.07 -7.71
N ARG A 130 -20.41 7.77 -6.42
CA ARG A 130 -21.65 7.24 -5.86
C ARG A 130 -22.72 8.33 -5.91
N PRO A 131 -23.97 7.98 -6.21
CA PRO A 131 -25.10 8.92 -6.14
C PRO A 131 -25.54 9.13 -4.69
N LEU A 132 -24.58 9.51 -3.84
CA LEU A 132 -24.69 9.76 -2.41
C LEU A 132 -24.08 11.13 -2.11
N PRO A 133 -24.86 12.15 -1.73
CA PRO A 133 -24.36 13.51 -1.50
C PRO A 133 -23.27 13.59 -0.43
N ASP A 134 -23.43 12.86 0.68
CA ASP A 134 -22.54 12.93 1.85
C ASP A 134 -21.25 12.12 1.66
N ALA A 135 -21.29 11.08 0.81
CA ALA A 135 -20.16 10.20 0.55
C ALA A 135 -19.96 9.91 -0.95
N PRO A 136 -19.69 10.94 -1.78
CA PRO A 136 -19.69 10.80 -3.23
C PRO A 136 -18.52 9.96 -3.76
N ILE A 137 -17.38 9.93 -3.07
CA ILE A 137 -16.18 9.25 -3.58
C ILE A 137 -16.25 7.75 -3.31
N GLY A 138 -16.67 6.99 -4.31
CA GLY A 138 -16.60 5.53 -4.30
C GLY A 138 -15.21 5.02 -4.65
N ARG A 139 -15.16 3.77 -5.14
CA ARG A 139 -13.91 3.12 -5.56
C ARG A 139 -13.11 3.99 -6.54
N THR A 140 -11.92 4.34 -6.11
CA THR A 140 -10.98 5.21 -6.79
C THR A 140 -9.64 4.49 -6.89
N VAL A 141 -9.08 4.41 -8.09
CA VAL A 141 -7.75 3.84 -8.33
C VAL A 141 -6.99 4.84 -9.19
N LEU A 142 -5.95 5.42 -8.62
CA LEU A 142 -5.11 6.43 -9.27
C LEU A 142 -3.69 5.94 -9.38
N ALA A 143 -3.04 6.30 -10.48
CA ALA A 143 -1.59 6.19 -10.64
C ALA A 143 -0.93 6.97 -9.50
N THR A 144 0.14 6.41 -8.93
CA THR A 144 0.91 7.06 -7.86
C THR A 144 1.62 8.31 -8.36
N PHE A 145 2.15 9.11 -7.43
CA PHE A 145 3.07 10.17 -7.82
C PHE A 145 4.30 9.59 -8.52
N ASN A 146 4.86 10.35 -9.47
CA ASN A 146 5.92 9.88 -10.36
C ASN A 146 7.17 9.41 -9.60
N ASN A 147 7.74 8.26 -9.94
CA ASN A 147 8.91 7.74 -9.20
C ASN A 147 10.26 8.24 -9.73
N ASP A 148 10.26 9.09 -10.76
CA ASP A 148 11.50 9.61 -11.35
C ASP A 148 12.31 10.40 -10.29
N ASN A 149 13.53 9.94 -10.02
CA ASN A 149 14.55 10.57 -9.16
C ASN A 149 14.20 10.65 -7.65
N LEU A 150 13.18 9.94 -7.19
CA LEU A 150 12.83 9.88 -5.77
C LEU A 150 12.65 8.42 -5.39
N ASN A 151 13.35 7.96 -4.34
CA ASN A 151 13.30 6.57 -3.89
C ASN A 151 11.96 6.24 -3.19
N ARG A 152 10.85 6.25 -3.93
CA ARG A 152 9.53 5.89 -3.40
C ARG A 152 9.26 4.41 -3.58
N CYS A 153 8.77 3.82 -2.51
CA CYS A 153 8.30 2.45 -2.45
C CYS A 153 6.79 2.47 -2.20
N TYR A 154 6.02 2.00 -3.18
CA TYR A 154 4.58 1.84 -3.07
C TYR A 154 4.22 0.36 -3.02
N THR A 155 3.20 -0.01 -2.25
CA THR A 155 2.64 -1.36 -2.22
C THR A 155 1.74 -1.59 -3.43
N LEU A 156 2.31 -1.49 -4.63
CA LEU A 156 1.57 -1.64 -5.89
C LEU A 156 1.26 -3.11 -6.18
N PRO A 157 0.14 -3.41 -6.83
CA PRO A 157 -0.15 -4.77 -7.26
C PRO A 157 0.83 -5.18 -8.37
N PRO A 158 1.18 -6.48 -8.47
CA PRO A 158 2.09 -6.98 -9.52
C PRO A 158 1.50 -6.81 -10.93
N HIS A 159 0.17 -6.66 -11.02
CA HIS A 159 -0.53 -6.45 -12.28
C HIS A 159 -1.44 -5.21 -12.21
N PRO A 160 -1.45 -4.37 -13.26
CA PRO A 160 -2.29 -3.19 -13.32
C PRO A 160 -3.80 -3.53 -13.27
N TYR A 161 -4.60 -2.60 -12.75
CA TYR A 161 -6.05 -2.63 -12.88
C TYR A 161 -6.45 -2.50 -14.34
N ARG A 162 -7.07 -3.56 -14.88
CA ARG A 162 -7.78 -3.49 -16.15
C ARG A 162 -9.09 -2.72 -15.97
N VAL A 163 -9.26 -1.66 -16.75
CA VAL A 163 -10.44 -0.79 -16.78
C VAL A 163 -10.94 -0.71 -18.22
N HIS A 164 -12.26 -0.75 -18.42
CA HIS A 164 -12.86 -0.72 -19.76
C HIS A 164 -13.61 0.58 -20.00
N LEU A 165 -13.18 1.42 -20.95
CA LEU A 165 -13.89 2.64 -21.34
C LEU A 165 -14.39 2.52 -22.78
N CYS A 166 -15.70 2.44 -22.99
CA CYS A 166 -16.31 2.16 -24.30
C CYS A 166 -15.72 0.92 -24.99
N GLY A 167 -15.39 -0.12 -24.23
CA GLY A 167 -14.75 -1.35 -24.73
C GLY A 167 -13.23 -1.27 -24.90
N LEU A 168 -12.61 -0.08 -24.87
CA LEU A 168 -11.15 0.06 -24.89
C LEU A 168 -10.54 -0.41 -23.56
N ASN A 169 -9.39 -1.09 -23.64
CA ASN A 169 -8.68 -1.62 -22.48
C ASN A 169 -7.68 -0.58 -21.94
N LEU A 170 -7.96 -0.04 -20.76
CA LEU A 170 -7.07 0.82 -19.99
C LEU A 170 -6.45 0.06 -18.82
N LYS A 171 -5.29 0.52 -18.35
CA LYS A 171 -4.47 -0.07 -17.30
C LYS A 171 -3.99 1.02 -16.36
N VAL A 172 -4.16 0.83 -15.05
CA VAL A 172 -3.61 1.73 -14.02
C VAL A 172 -2.99 0.92 -12.89
N CYS A 173 -1.78 1.28 -12.46
CA CYS A 173 -1.14 0.73 -11.28
C CYS A 173 -1.42 1.66 -10.09
N GLY A 174 -2.12 1.16 -9.08
CA GLY A 174 -2.43 1.93 -7.88
C GLY A 174 -3.14 1.09 -6.84
N VAL A 175 -3.10 1.52 -5.59
CA VAL A 175 -3.87 0.92 -4.49
C VAL A 175 -5.27 1.53 -4.51
N PRO A 176 -6.34 0.74 -4.32
CA PRO A 176 -7.70 1.25 -4.33
C PRO A 176 -7.99 2.03 -3.05
N PHE A 177 -8.76 3.11 -3.22
CA PHE A 177 -9.26 3.99 -2.16
C PHE A 177 -10.78 4.13 -2.31
N GLN A 178 -11.46 4.43 -1.21
CA GLN A 178 -12.88 4.79 -1.18
C GLN A 178 -13.12 5.68 0.04
N GLN A 179 -14.07 6.62 -0.03
CA GLN A 179 -14.51 7.37 1.15
C GLN A 179 -15.44 6.51 2.00
N GLN A 180 -15.33 6.60 3.33
CA GLN A 180 -16.26 5.93 4.24
C GLN A 180 -17.70 6.34 3.93
N GLU A 181 -18.59 5.36 4.00
CA GLU A 181 -20.03 5.59 3.99
C GLU A 181 -20.67 4.88 5.18
N GLN A 182 -21.26 5.65 6.10
CA GLN A 182 -21.72 5.16 7.40
C GLN A 182 -22.88 4.17 7.30
N ALA A 183 -23.65 4.15 6.20
CA ALA A 183 -24.64 3.11 5.97
C ALA A 183 -24.03 1.69 5.96
N VAL A 184 -22.77 1.55 5.52
CA VAL A 184 -22.16 0.25 5.23
C VAL A 184 -20.82 0.02 5.94
N GLY A 185 -20.05 1.07 6.24
CA GLY A 185 -18.72 0.90 6.83
C GLY A 185 -18.30 2.03 7.77
N ALA A 186 -17.48 1.64 8.73
CA ALA A 186 -16.71 2.56 9.57
C ALA A 186 -15.34 2.85 8.93
N CYS A 187 -14.54 3.74 9.54
CA CYS A 187 -13.20 4.05 9.06
C CYS A 187 -12.30 2.81 8.93
N ALA A 188 -12.35 1.94 9.95
CA ALA A 188 -11.66 0.65 9.96
C ALA A 188 -12.09 -0.26 8.80
N THR A 189 -13.37 -0.24 8.38
CA THR A 189 -13.83 -0.99 7.20
C THR A 189 -13.06 -0.54 5.95
N THR A 190 -12.95 0.77 5.73
CA THR A 190 -12.27 1.34 4.56
C THR A 190 -10.77 1.04 4.56
N ALA A 191 -10.12 1.12 5.73
CA ALA A 191 -8.71 0.80 5.89
C ALA A 191 -8.44 -0.69 5.63
N VAL A 192 -9.20 -1.58 6.27
CA VAL A 192 -9.11 -3.03 6.06
C VAL A 192 -9.38 -3.40 4.61
N TRP A 193 -10.41 -2.81 3.99
CA TRP A 193 -10.71 -3.04 2.59
C TRP A 193 -9.55 -2.62 1.67
N SER A 194 -8.95 -1.45 1.90
CA SER A 194 -7.81 -0.97 1.10
C SER A 194 -6.63 -1.94 1.17
N ALA A 195 -6.28 -2.40 2.38
CA ALA A 195 -5.20 -3.35 2.60
C ALA A 195 -5.49 -4.73 1.99
N LEU A 196 -6.68 -5.30 2.23
CA LEU A 196 -7.10 -6.58 1.66
C LEU A 196 -7.21 -6.56 0.15
N ALA A 197 -7.73 -5.47 -0.43
CA ALA A 197 -7.85 -5.34 -1.87
C ALA A 197 -6.50 -5.39 -2.58
N GLN A 198 -5.45 -4.91 -1.92
CA GLN A 198 -4.07 -4.96 -2.40
C GLN A 198 -3.46 -6.37 -2.25
N VAL A 199 -3.46 -6.96 -1.05
CA VAL A 199 -2.84 -8.28 -0.84
C VAL A 199 -3.57 -9.39 -1.59
N MET A 200 -4.90 -9.35 -1.67
CA MET A 200 -5.68 -10.34 -2.43
C MET A 200 -5.36 -10.27 -3.92
N ARG A 201 -5.17 -9.08 -4.46
CA ARG A 201 -4.78 -8.92 -5.85
C ARG A 201 -3.37 -9.40 -6.11
N HIS A 202 -2.44 -9.17 -5.17
CA HIS A 202 -1.09 -9.71 -5.21
C HIS A 202 -1.10 -11.25 -5.30
N ASP A 203 -2.05 -11.88 -4.62
CA ASP A 203 -2.20 -13.35 -4.60
C ASP A 203 -3.09 -13.90 -5.73
N GLY A 204 -3.50 -13.06 -6.69
CA GLY A 204 -4.35 -13.46 -7.82
C GLY A 204 -5.85 -13.59 -7.48
N GLY A 205 -6.24 -13.22 -6.28
CA GLY A 205 -7.62 -13.20 -5.79
C GLY A 205 -8.39 -11.93 -6.18
N ARG A 206 -9.69 -11.97 -5.87
CA ARG A 206 -10.60 -10.84 -6.07
C ARG A 206 -10.79 -10.08 -4.76
N ALA A 207 -10.49 -8.78 -4.76
CA ALA A 207 -10.73 -7.92 -3.61
C ALA A 207 -12.16 -8.03 -3.07
N PRO A 208 -12.37 -7.91 -1.75
CA PRO A 208 -13.70 -7.87 -1.16
C PRO A 208 -14.33 -6.49 -1.42
N THR A 209 -15.57 -6.31 -0.98
CA THR A 209 -16.23 -5.01 -0.93
C THR A 209 -16.28 -4.49 0.52
N PRO A 210 -16.44 -3.18 0.74
CA PRO A 210 -16.60 -2.65 2.09
C PRO A 210 -17.73 -3.32 2.88
N PHE A 211 -18.86 -3.63 2.21
CA PHE A 211 -19.95 -4.38 2.82
C PHE A 211 -19.50 -5.74 3.36
N ALA A 212 -18.82 -6.54 2.52
CA ALA A 212 -18.31 -7.85 2.91
C ALA A 212 -17.27 -7.76 4.03
N VAL A 213 -16.48 -6.67 4.08
CA VAL A 213 -15.54 -6.42 5.19
C VAL A 213 -16.26 -6.15 6.49
N THR A 214 -17.28 -5.29 6.51
CA THR A 214 -18.09 -5.04 7.71
C THR A 214 -18.78 -6.32 8.18
N GLU A 215 -19.42 -7.06 7.26
CA GLU A 215 -20.08 -8.33 7.59
C GLU A 215 -19.10 -9.35 8.20
N ALA A 216 -17.92 -9.49 7.60
CA ALA A 216 -16.87 -10.36 8.12
C ALA A 216 -16.39 -9.93 9.53
N ALA A 217 -16.19 -8.62 9.74
CA ALA A 217 -15.74 -8.06 11.00
C ALA A 217 -16.73 -8.32 12.15
N THR A 218 -18.03 -8.28 11.86
CA THR A 218 -19.10 -8.37 12.87
C THR A 218 -19.75 -9.75 12.96
N LYS A 219 -19.31 -10.72 12.15
CA LYS A 219 -19.96 -12.04 12.02
C LYS A 219 -20.12 -12.79 13.34
N HIS A 220 -19.13 -12.71 14.22
CA HIS A 220 -19.08 -13.46 15.47
C HIS A 220 -19.20 -12.59 16.72
N TRP A 221 -18.79 -11.32 16.62
CA TRP A 221 -18.83 -10.37 17.72
C TRP A 221 -19.39 -9.04 17.25
N VAL A 222 -20.45 -8.61 17.92
CA VAL A 222 -21.20 -7.40 17.59
C VAL A 222 -21.17 -6.49 18.81
N LYS A 223 -20.60 -5.29 18.66
CA LYS A 223 -20.58 -4.27 19.73
C LYS A 223 -21.83 -3.38 19.70
N ASP A 224 -22.37 -3.13 18.51
CA ASP A 224 -23.52 -2.27 18.22
C ASP A 224 -24.15 -2.74 16.88
N ARG A 225 -25.18 -2.06 16.36
CA ARG A 225 -25.77 -2.35 15.05
C ARG A 225 -24.69 -2.50 13.98
N VAL A 226 -24.81 -3.56 13.19
CA VAL A 226 -23.91 -3.83 12.05
C VAL A 226 -24.17 -2.83 10.92
N PHE A 227 -25.44 -2.58 10.62
CA PHE A 227 -25.88 -1.62 9.62
C PHE A 227 -27.01 -0.73 10.20
N PRO A 228 -26.93 0.60 10.08
CA PRO A 228 -25.78 1.36 9.60
C PRO A 228 -24.55 1.18 10.53
N ALA A 229 -23.37 1.16 9.95
CA ALA A 229 -22.09 0.96 10.63
C ALA A 229 -21.60 2.28 11.26
N THR A 230 -22.42 2.86 12.14
CA THR A 230 -22.13 4.15 12.79
C THR A 230 -21.06 4.04 13.87
N SER A 231 -20.89 2.84 14.43
CA SER A 231 -19.90 2.56 15.47
C SER A 231 -18.63 1.99 14.82
N GLY A 232 -17.47 2.50 15.26
CA GLY A 232 -16.16 2.00 14.81
C GLY A 232 -15.96 0.52 15.12
N LEU A 233 -15.06 -0.14 14.37
CA LEU A 233 -14.66 -1.51 14.67
C LEU A 233 -13.59 -1.52 15.77
N ILE A 234 -13.72 -2.46 16.70
CA ILE A 234 -12.65 -2.74 17.67
C ILE A 234 -11.55 -3.60 17.04
N ASP A 235 -10.39 -3.67 17.70
CA ASP A 235 -9.21 -4.36 17.17
C ASP A 235 -9.53 -5.82 16.84
N GLU A 236 -10.26 -6.54 17.71
CA GLU A 236 -10.66 -7.94 17.49
C GLU A 236 -11.53 -8.12 16.23
N GLN A 237 -12.43 -7.18 15.95
CA GLN A 237 -13.27 -7.21 14.75
C GLN A 237 -12.44 -6.95 13.48
N ILE A 238 -11.44 -6.06 13.56
CA ILE A 238 -10.50 -5.81 12.46
C ILE A 238 -9.68 -7.08 12.16
N LEU A 239 -9.13 -7.73 13.19
CA LEU A 239 -8.36 -8.97 13.05
C LEU A 239 -9.24 -10.09 12.47
N GLU A 240 -10.48 -10.20 12.95
CA GLU A 240 -11.43 -11.20 12.46
C GLU A 240 -11.80 -11.01 10.99
N ALA A 241 -12.00 -9.76 10.54
CA ALA A 241 -12.25 -9.47 9.13
C ALA A 241 -11.11 -9.98 8.25
N ILE A 242 -9.87 -9.66 8.61
CA ILE A 242 -8.66 -10.12 7.88
C ILE A 242 -8.62 -11.66 7.84
N ARG A 243 -8.94 -12.32 8.96
CA ARG A 243 -8.95 -13.78 9.08
C ARG A 243 -10.00 -14.44 8.18
N GLN A 244 -11.22 -13.88 8.10
CA GLN A 244 -12.30 -14.41 7.25
C GLN A 244 -11.94 -14.36 5.75
N PHE A 245 -11.10 -13.41 5.33
CA PHE A 245 -10.60 -13.34 3.95
C PHE A 245 -9.35 -14.20 3.69
N GLY A 246 -8.99 -15.07 4.65
CA GLY A 246 -7.93 -16.07 4.47
C GLY A 246 -6.51 -15.53 4.69
N TYR A 247 -6.35 -14.42 5.40
CA TYR A 247 -5.06 -13.88 5.81
C TYR A 247 -4.82 -14.11 7.31
N SER A 248 -3.56 -14.10 7.72
CA SER A 248 -3.17 -14.15 9.13
C SER A 248 -2.91 -12.72 9.61
N PRO A 249 -3.79 -12.14 10.44
CA PRO A 249 -3.57 -10.78 10.93
C PRO A 249 -2.39 -10.74 11.90
N HIS A 250 -1.45 -9.82 11.68
CA HIS A 250 -0.38 -9.51 12.63
C HIS A 250 -0.70 -8.17 13.31
N PHE A 251 -0.87 -8.19 14.63
CA PHE A 251 -1.08 -7.00 15.44
C PHE A 251 0.24 -6.62 16.13
N PHE A 252 0.67 -5.37 15.95
CA PHE A 252 1.88 -4.85 16.55
C PHE A 252 1.61 -3.52 17.27
N GLU A 253 1.64 -3.56 18.59
CA GLU A 253 1.49 -2.37 19.43
C GLU A 253 2.70 -1.44 19.32
N CYS A 254 2.45 -0.13 19.17
CA CYS A 254 3.49 0.90 19.29
C CYS A 254 3.66 1.26 20.76
N LYS A 255 4.85 1.01 21.34
CA LYS A 255 5.11 1.22 22.77
C LYS A 255 5.80 2.56 23.02
N LYS A 256 5.41 3.27 24.08
CA LYS A 256 6.08 4.46 24.61
C LYS A 256 7.37 4.10 25.33
N LYS A 257 8.39 3.65 24.61
CA LYS A 257 9.68 3.26 25.19
C LYS A 257 10.80 3.46 24.20
N GLU A 258 11.90 4.04 24.67
CA GLU A 258 13.14 4.19 23.90
C GLU A 258 13.54 2.89 23.19
N GLY A 259 13.84 2.99 21.88
CA GLY A 259 14.27 1.90 21.02
C GLY A 259 13.14 0.98 20.51
N GLN A 260 11.90 1.10 21.01
CA GLN A 260 10.73 0.41 20.46
C GLN A 260 10.16 1.13 19.23
N ASP A 261 10.37 2.43 19.15
CA ASP A 261 10.09 3.28 18.00
C ASP A 261 10.83 2.80 16.73
N ALA A 262 12.14 2.57 16.85
CA ALA A 262 12.96 2.08 15.75
C ALA A 262 12.51 0.68 15.28
N LEU A 263 12.22 -0.22 16.22
CA LEU A 263 11.69 -1.56 15.91
C LEU A 263 10.36 -1.46 15.16
N PHE A 264 9.48 -0.56 15.61
CA PHE A 264 8.18 -0.30 14.98
C PHE A 264 8.34 0.21 13.55
N MET A 265 9.15 1.25 13.35
CA MET A 265 9.39 1.83 12.03
C MET A 265 10.06 0.83 11.08
N MET A 266 11.04 0.05 11.52
CA MET A 266 11.66 -1.01 10.71
C MET A 266 10.66 -2.09 10.32
N ALA A 267 9.78 -2.50 11.23
CA ALA A 267 8.75 -3.50 10.94
C ALA A 267 7.74 -2.97 9.90
N VAL A 268 7.28 -1.72 10.05
CA VAL A 268 6.42 -1.05 9.07
C VAL A 268 7.12 -0.98 7.71
N LYS A 269 8.38 -0.53 7.67
CA LYS A 269 9.18 -0.47 6.44
C LYS A 269 9.28 -1.84 5.78
N CYS A 270 9.55 -2.90 6.55
CA CYS A 270 9.66 -4.27 6.06
C CYS A 270 8.38 -4.71 5.33
N TYR A 271 7.20 -4.53 5.94
CA TYR A 271 5.94 -4.92 5.30
C TYR A 271 5.64 -4.07 4.04
N LEU A 272 5.91 -2.77 4.07
CA LEU A 272 5.73 -1.91 2.89
C LEU A 272 6.67 -2.31 1.73
N CYS A 273 7.94 -2.62 2.03
CA CYS A 273 8.90 -3.19 1.07
C CYS A 273 8.49 -4.58 0.55
N SER A 274 7.62 -5.28 1.29
CA SER A 274 7.06 -6.59 0.91
C SER A 274 5.81 -6.48 0.03
N GLY A 275 5.38 -5.26 -0.33
CA GLY A 275 4.13 -5.05 -1.05
C GLY A 275 2.87 -5.21 -0.18
N ILE A 276 3.01 -5.27 1.15
CA ILE A 276 1.92 -5.49 2.11
C ILE A 276 1.56 -4.15 2.77
N PRO A 277 0.36 -3.57 2.51
CA PRO A 277 -0.06 -2.35 3.19
C PRO A 277 -0.19 -2.54 4.70
N VAL A 278 0.06 -1.47 5.44
CA VAL A 278 0.01 -1.47 6.91
C VAL A 278 -1.15 -0.61 7.38
N ILE A 279 -2.09 -1.19 8.12
CA ILE A 279 -3.18 -0.44 8.75
C ILE A 279 -2.63 0.14 10.05
N LEU A 280 -2.69 1.46 10.22
CA LEU A 280 -2.32 2.11 11.48
C LEU A 280 -3.59 2.48 12.25
N LYS A 281 -3.58 2.16 13.55
CA LYS A 281 -4.50 2.71 14.53
C LYS A 281 -3.89 3.98 15.09
N ILE A 282 -4.58 5.09 14.90
CA ILE A 282 -4.07 6.43 15.17
C ILE A 282 -5.06 7.17 16.07
N HIS A 283 -4.57 8.09 16.90
CA HIS A 283 -5.42 8.87 17.78
C HIS A 283 -4.94 10.32 17.83
N SER A 284 -5.80 11.24 17.38
CA SER A 284 -5.50 12.66 17.42
C SER A 284 -5.92 13.24 18.77
N PRO A 285 -5.16 14.20 19.32
CA PRO A 285 -5.58 14.94 20.51
C PRO A 285 -6.97 15.55 20.31
N GLY A 286 -7.92 15.25 21.20
CA GLY A 286 -9.28 15.80 21.15
C GLY A 286 -10.31 14.93 20.40
N ASP A 287 -9.89 13.90 19.67
CA ASP A 287 -10.80 12.91 19.13
C ASP A 287 -11.31 11.99 20.26
N ALA A 288 -12.60 11.66 20.26
CA ALA A 288 -13.17 10.74 21.25
C ALA A 288 -12.74 9.28 21.03
N ASP A 289 -12.53 8.91 19.77
CA ASP A 289 -12.21 7.55 19.33
C ASP A 289 -10.91 7.53 18.51
N ALA A 290 -10.31 6.35 18.39
CA ALA A 290 -9.19 6.14 17.49
C ALA A 290 -9.68 6.03 16.02
N HIS A 291 -8.82 6.43 15.09
CA HIS A 291 -9.03 6.32 13.66
C HIS A 291 -8.16 5.22 13.04
N ALA A 292 -8.59 4.66 11.92
CA ALA A 292 -7.83 3.65 11.19
C ALA A 292 -7.47 4.17 9.79
N VAL A 293 -6.19 4.10 9.44
CA VAL A 293 -5.68 4.52 8.12
C VAL A 293 -4.81 3.43 7.52
N THR A 294 -4.64 3.41 6.19
CA THR A 294 -3.76 2.42 5.53
C THR A 294 -2.54 3.08 4.92
N VAL A 295 -1.35 2.75 5.39
CA VAL A 295 -0.09 3.13 4.76
C VAL A 295 0.14 2.23 3.56
N VAL A 296 0.31 2.84 2.39
CA VAL A 296 0.42 2.17 1.08
C VAL A 296 1.76 2.46 0.39
N GLY A 297 2.67 3.11 1.10
CA GLY A 297 4.01 3.36 0.61
C GLY A 297 4.76 4.39 1.44
N PHE A 298 5.99 4.61 1.05
CA PHE A 298 6.86 5.61 1.63
C PHE A 298 7.85 6.14 0.59
N ARG A 299 8.58 7.20 0.97
CA ARG A 299 9.74 7.74 0.25
C ARG A 299 10.94 7.73 1.17
N GLU A 300 12.04 7.18 0.69
CA GLU A 300 13.38 7.41 1.21
C GLU A 300 13.88 8.74 0.62
N ASP A 301 14.37 9.66 1.44
CA ASP A 301 15.11 10.81 0.93
C ASP A 301 16.60 10.47 0.96
N ASP A 302 17.33 10.86 -0.07
CA ASP A 302 18.78 10.60 -0.21
C ASP A 302 19.63 11.71 0.44
N GLU A 303 19.01 12.72 1.05
CA GLU A 303 19.70 13.77 1.80
C GLU A 303 19.87 13.37 3.28
N GLU A 304 20.92 13.87 3.94
CA GLU A 304 21.24 13.70 5.38
C GLU A 304 20.11 14.11 6.36
N LEU A 305 18.95 14.50 5.85
CA LEU A 305 17.78 15.01 6.57
C LEU A 305 16.95 13.92 7.24
N VAL A 306 17.06 12.65 6.82
CA VAL A 306 16.32 11.53 7.41
C VAL A 306 17.26 10.71 8.30
N PRO A 307 17.05 10.69 9.63
CA PRO A 307 17.85 9.82 10.47
C PRO A 307 17.59 8.36 10.12
N ASP A 308 18.66 7.57 10.11
CA ASP A 308 18.55 6.13 9.98
C ASP A 308 17.71 5.54 11.10
N ILE A 309 17.03 4.45 10.80
CA ILE A 309 16.34 3.68 11.82
C ILE A 309 17.38 2.80 12.51
N ALA A 310 17.67 3.11 13.76
CA ALA A 310 18.71 2.50 14.56
C ALA A 310 18.10 1.64 15.69
N HIS A 311 18.19 0.31 15.58
CA HIS A 311 17.68 -0.61 16.60
C HIS A 311 18.83 -1.33 17.33
N LYS A 312 18.82 -1.30 18.67
CA LYS A 312 19.72 -2.07 19.53
C LYS A 312 19.05 -3.36 19.93
N GLU A 313 19.63 -4.50 19.56
CA GLU A 313 19.07 -5.77 20.00
C GLU A 313 19.50 -6.12 21.44
N LYS A 314 18.56 -6.59 22.26
CA LYS A 314 18.76 -6.98 23.66
C LYS A 314 19.84 -8.02 23.91
N ASN A 315 20.19 -8.84 22.92
CA ASN A 315 21.17 -9.90 23.08
C ASN A 315 22.62 -9.47 22.79
N TRP A 316 22.82 -8.26 22.25
CA TRP A 316 24.14 -7.74 21.87
C TRP A 316 24.24 -6.26 22.28
N GLU A 317 24.67 -6.00 23.53
CA GLU A 317 24.65 -4.68 24.18
C GLU A 317 25.40 -3.55 23.43
N THR A 318 26.16 -3.86 22.38
CA THR A 318 26.97 -2.91 21.59
C THR A 318 26.68 -2.88 20.09
N LEU A 319 25.68 -3.62 19.59
CA LEU A 319 25.40 -3.70 18.15
C LEU A 319 24.09 -3.02 17.77
N CYS A 320 24.15 -2.16 16.75
CA CYS A 320 23.03 -1.42 16.22
C CYS A 320 22.80 -1.76 14.76
N LEU A 321 21.59 -2.19 14.43
CA LEU A 321 21.12 -2.35 13.06
C LEU A 321 20.72 -0.97 12.53
N ARG A 322 21.15 -0.64 11.31
CA ARG A 322 20.78 0.60 10.61
C ARG A 322 19.98 0.26 9.36
N ALA A 323 18.86 0.92 9.16
CA ALA A 323 18.13 0.90 7.90
C ALA A 323 17.88 2.34 7.45
N LYS A 324 17.80 2.57 6.13
CA LYS A 324 17.42 3.89 5.61
C LYS A 324 16.06 4.31 6.17
N GLY A 325 15.97 5.56 6.60
CA GLY A 325 14.76 6.15 7.16
C GLY A 325 13.62 6.26 6.14
N MET A 326 12.39 6.42 6.66
CA MET A 326 11.20 6.72 5.86
C MET A 326 10.87 8.19 6.02
N PHE A 327 11.21 9.03 5.05
CA PHE A 327 10.95 10.48 5.15
C PHE A 327 9.47 10.80 5.09
N ARG A 328 8.77 10.22 4.11
CA ARG A 328 7.37 10.52 3.83
C ARG A 328 6.59 9.24 3.64
N LEU A 329 5.47 9.12 4.32
CA LEU A 329 4.48 8.07 4.12
C LEU A 329 3.42 8.51 3.11
N TYR A 330 2.89 7.53 2.39
CA TYR A 330 1.69 7.67 1.57
C TYR A 330 0.57 6.85 2.21
N VAL A 331 -0.50 7.54 2.60
CA VAL A 331 -1.57 7.01 3.45
C VAL A 331 -2.91 7.15 2.73
N HIS A 332 -3.74 6.11 2.79
CA HIS A 332 -5.16 6.19 2.50
C HIS A 332 -5.88 6.52 3.81
N ASP A 333 -6.46 7.72 3.88
CA ASP A 333 -7.32 8.18 4.98
C ASP A 333 -8.66 8.58 4.37
N ASP A 334 -9.74 7.97 4.81
CA ASP A 334 -11.10 8.21 4.34
C ASP A 334 -11.63 9.61 4.67
N ARG A 335 -10.99 10.33 5.60
CA ARG A 335 -11.23 11.75 5.89
C ARG A 335 -10.54 12.69 4.89
N LEU A 336 -9.53 12.19 4.15
CA LEU A 336 -8.74 12.96 3.19
C LEU A 336 -8.82 12.38 1.78
N GLY A 337 -8.13 11.29 1.50
CA GLY A 337 -8.06 10.70 0.17
C GLY A 337 -6.95 9.69 -0.01
N ALA A 338 -6.77 9.27 -1.26
CA ALA A 338 -5.71 8.35 -1.66
C ALA A 338 -4.33 9.02 -1.61
N TYR A 339 -3.32 8.30 -1.13
CA TYR A 339 -1.93 8.74 -1.05
C TYR A 339 -1.71 10.09 -0.35
N ALA A 340 -2.49 10.38 0.68
CA ALA A 340 -2.24 11.46 1.63
C ALA A 340 -0.82 11.38 2.16
N ARG A 341 -0.09 12.50 2.10
CA ARG A 341 1.30 12.56 2.53
C ARG A 341 1.33 12.73 4.05
N ALA A 342 2.18 11.96 4.71
CA ALA A 342 2.40 12.02 6.14
C ALA A 342 3.90 11.94 6.45
N GLU A 343 4.33 12.47 7.60
CA GLU A 343 5.71 12.38 8.06
C GLU A 343 5.73 11.91 9.51
N TRP A 344 6.71 11.06 9.86
CA TRP A 344 6.92 10.59 11.22
C TRP A 344 7.52 11.70 12.09
N GLN A 345 7.16 11.68 13.37
CA GLN A 345 7.82 12.44 14.42
C GLN A 345 8.06 11.51 15.60
N VAL A 346 9.32 11.41 15.99
CA VAL A 346 9.77 10.55 17.08
C VAL A 346 10.29 11.46 18.18
N GLU A 347 9.68 11.35 19.36
CA GLU A 347 10.08 12.06 20.57
C GLU A 347 10.26 11.02 21.69
N ALA A 348 11.30 11.18 22.51
CA ALA A 348 11.58 10.26 23.62
C ALA A 348 10.37 10.12 24.56
N ASP A 349 10.11 8.89 24.99
CA ASP A 349 9.02 8.51 25.92
C ASP A 349 7.59 8.88 25.48
N LYS A 350 7.38 9.18 24.19
CA LYS A 350 6.06 9.39 23.58
C LYS A 350 5.72 8.27 22.60
N TYR A 351 4.46 8.25 22.14
CA TYR A 351 4.13 7.44 20.98
C TYR A 351 4.85 8.01 19.76
N ILE A 352 5.12 7.16 18.77
CA ILE A 352 5.45 7.67 17.44
C ILE A 352 4.25 8.51 17.00
N GLN A 353 4.51 9.75 16.61
CA GLN A 353 3.51 10.62 16.05
C GLN A 353 3.67 10.71 14.55
N PHE A 354 2.60 11.03 13.86
CA PHE A 354 2.71 11.51 12.49
C PHE A 354 1.77 12.69 12.29
N ASN A 355 2.06 13.50 11.29
CA ASN A 355 1.14 14.53 10.83
C ASN A 355 1.02 14.51 9.32
N PHE A 356 -0.18 14.83 8.83
CA PHE A 356 -0.37 14.96 7.40
C PHE A 356 0.32 16.23 6.90
N LYS A 357 0.89 16.10 5.71
CA LYS A 357 1.55 17.16 4.95
C LYS A 357 0.78 17.38 3.64
N PRO A 358 -0.47 17.89 3.73
CA PRO A 358 -1.21 18.23 2.54
C PRO A 358 -0.39 19.22 1.71
N HIS A 359 -0.39 19.04 0.39
CA HIS A 359 0.43 19.87 -0.48
C HIS A 359 -0.08 21.33 -0.55
N GLU A 360 -1.35 21.54 -0.24
CA GLU A 360 -2.04 22.80 -0.42
C GLU A 360 -2.76 23.22 0.85
N ALA A 361 -3.10 24.51 0.90
CA ALA A 361 -3.93 25.09 1.94
C ALA A 361 -5.37 24.52 1.90
N GLY A 362 -6.08 24.57 3.02
CA GLY A 362 -7.44 24.04 3.18
C GLY A 362 -7.51 22.72 3.94
N PHE A 363 -6.37 22.18 4.38
CA PHE A 363 -6.26 20.91 5.11
C PHE A 363 -5.48 21.07 6.42
N GLU A 364 -5.43 22.30 6.96
CA GLU A 364 -4.64 22.67 8.14
C GLU A 364 -4.94 21.80 9.35
N LYS A 365 -6.20 21.44 9.57
CA LYS A 365 -6.62 20.60 10.72
C LYS A 365 -5.93 19.23 10.75
N TYR A 366 -5.49 18.71 9.60
CA TYR A 366 -4.79 17.43 9.51
C TYR A 366 -3.27 17.53 9.78
N LYS A 367 -2.75 18.75 9.95
CA LYS A 367 -1.34 18.99 10.30
C LYS A 367 -1.05 18.76 11.78
N GLU A 368 -2.09 18.63 12.60
CA GLU A 368 -1.98 18.26 14.01
C GLU A 368 -1.27 16.92 14.17
N LYS A 369 -0.53 16.77 15.27
CA LYS A 369 0.21 15.54 15.56
C LYS A 369 -0.77 14.47 16.03
N THR A 370 -0.72 13.31 15.40
CA THR A 370 -1.55 12.15 15.74
C THR A 370 -0.67 11.03 16.28
N ASP A 371 -1.03 10.49 17.44
CA ASP A 371 -0.33 9.35 18.05
C ASP A 371 -0.62 8.07 17.27
N VAL A 372 0.42 7.29 16.98
CA VAL A 372 0.29 5.94 16.41
C VAL A 372 0.26 4.95 17.56
N MET A 373 -0.86 4.25 17.71
CA MET A 373 -1.09 3.30 18.80
C MET A 373 -0.68 1.87 18.42
N ALA A 374 -0.94 1.46 17.18
CA ALA A 374 -0.63 0.11 16.70
C ALA A 374 -0.58 0.05 15.17
N ALA A 375 0.03 -1.04 14.66
CA ALA A 375 -0.04 -1.48 13.28
C ALA A 375 -0.76 -2.83 13.18
N ILE A 376 -1.58 -3.00 12.15
CA ILE A 376 -2.30 -4.22 11.82
C ILE A 376 -2.01 -4.59 10.38
N ILE A 377 -1.53 -5.81 10.14
CA ILE A 377 -1.02 -6.23 8.84
C ILE A 377 -1.73 -7.50 8.37
N PRO A 378 -2.32 -7.54 7.15
CA PRO A 378 -2.90 -8.74 6.57
C PRO A 378 -1.82 -9.62 5.93
N VAL A 379 -1.15 -10.44 6.75
CA VAL A 379 -0.02 -11.27 6.32
C VAL A 379 -0.53 -12.55 5.63
N TYR A 380 0.14 -12.98 4.56
CA TYR A 380 -0.19 -14.26 3.91
C TYR A 380 0.02 -15.42 4.92
N PRO A 381 -0.91 -16.40 5.03
CA PRO A 381 -0.89 -17.38 6.13
C PRO A 381 0.35 -18.28 6.25
N LYS A 382 1.12 -18.41 5.17
CA LYS A 382 2.38 -19.17 5.17
C LYS A 382 3.61 -18.33 5.52
N ILE A 383 3.46 -17.02 5.68
CA ILE A 383 4.50 -16.16 6.26
C ILE A 383 4.26 -16.19 7.78
N ARG A 384 4.98 -17.09 8.46
CA ARG A 384 4.96 -17.28 9.91
C ARG A 384 6.03 -16.47 10.64
N LEU A 385 7.06 -16.02 9.91
CA LEU A 385 8.01 -15.04 10.41
C LEU A 385 7.38 -13.65 10.40
N SER A 386 7.44 -12.96 11.52
CA SER A 386 7.10 -11.55 11.59
C SER A 386 8.28 -10.69 11.11
N ALA A 387 8.02 -9.42 10.78
CA ALA A 387 9.10 -8.47 10.52
C ALA A 387 10.06 -8.34 11.71
N GLN A 388 9.56 -8.44 12.95
CA GLN A 388 10.37 -8.45 14.16
C GLN A 388 11.32 -9.66 14.20
N ASP A 389 10.88 -10.82 13.74
CA ASP A 389 11.76 -12.01 13.65
C ASP A 389 12.88 -11.78 12.63
N LEU A 390 12.58 -11.20 11.45
CA LEU A 390 13.60 -10.84 10.46
C LEU A 390 14.60 -9.82 10.99
N ILE A 391 14.14 -8.81 11.74
CA ILE A 391 15.01 -7.83 12.42
C ILE A 391 15.93 -8.56 13.40
N GLY A 392 15.38 -9.46 14.22
CA GLY A 392 16.18 -10.24 15.17
C GLY A 392 17.17 -11.19 14.50
N TYR A 393 16.86 -11.73 13.31
CA TYR A 393 17.82 -12.51 12.52
C TYR A 393 18.92 -11.63 11.91
N ALA A 394 18.58 -10.45 11.41
CA ALA A 394 19.59 -9.48 10.97
C ALA A 394 20.54 -9.11 12.12
N GLY A 395 20.00 -8.92 13.34
CA GLY A 395 20.78 -8.68 14.55
C GLY A 395 21.77 -9.80 14.88
N GLN A 396 21.38 -11.06 14.70
CA GLN A 396 22.26 -12.23 14.90
C GLN A 396 23.39 -12.30 13.87
N LEU A 397 23.12 -11.89 12.63
CA LEU A 397 24.09 -11.91 11.54
C LEU A 397 24.99 -10.66 11.53
N LEU A 398 24.60 -9.59 12.22
CA LEU A 398 25.32 -8.33 12.25
C LEU A 398 26.80 -8.46 12.71
N PRO A 399 27.16 -9.21 13.78
CA PRO A 399 28.57 -9.38 14.15
C PRO A 399 29.41 -10.00 13.02
N LEU A 400 28.85 -10.98 12.30
CA LEU A 400 29.50 -11.63 11.17
C LEU A 400 29.79 -10.61 10.06
N PHE A 401 28.77 -9.84 9.66
CA PHE A 401 28.94 -8.86 8.59
C PHE A 401 29.85 -7.70 8.98
N LYS A 402 29.83 -7.23 10.23
CA LYS A 402 30.82 -6.27 10.73
C LYS A 402 32.26 -6.80 10.62
N GLY A 403 32.46 -8.07 10.94
CA GLY A 403 33.76 -8.73 10.74
C GLY A 403 34.18 -8.80 9.26
N LEU A 404 33.25 -9.16 8.36
CA LEU A 404 33.50 -9.26 6.93
C LEU A 404 33.89 -7.93 6.28
N VAL A 405 33.23 -6.83 6.67
CA VAL A 405 33.49 -5.51 6.07
C VAL A 405 34.65 -4.75 6.72
N GLY A 406 35.14 -5.26 7.86
CA GLY A 406 36.26 -4.71 8.59
C GLY A 406 35.95 -3.40 9.33
N PRO A 407 36.92 -2.88 10.09
CA PRO A 407 36.71 -1.77 11.02
C PRO A 407 36.38 -0.44 10.35
N VAL A 408 36.75 -0.27 9.08
CA VAL A 408 36.48 0.94 8.30
C VAL A 408 35.00 1.06 7.97
N ASN A 409 34.38 -0.05 7.54
CA ASN A 409 33.01 -0.04 7.01
C ASN A 409 31.97 -0.57 7.99
N GLN A 410 32.36 -1.15 9.13
CA GLN A 410 31.44 -1.78 10.09
C GLN A 410 30.34 -0.85 10.63
N ASN A 411 30.57 0.46 10.62
CA ASN A 411 29.59 1.45 11.04
C ASN A 411 28.69 1.93 9.89
N ASN A 412 29.07 1.71 8.63
CA ASN A 412 28.32 2.11 7.43
C ASN A 412 27.51 0.94 6.84
N LEU A 413 27.16 -0.04 7.68
CA LEU A 413 26.42 -1.22 7.27
C LEU A 413 24.92 -0.97 7.43
N TYR A 414 24.20 -1.07 6.33
CA TYR A 414 22.75 -0.92 6.25
C TYR A 414 22.06 -2.25 6.01
N ILE A 415 20.82 -2.34 6.44
CA ILE A 415 19.94 -3.46 6.14
C ILE A 415 18.67 -3.01 5.43
N ASP A 416 18.21 -3.84 4.50
CA ASP A 416 16.84 -3.82 3.98
C ASP A 416 16.17 -5.16 4.20
N LEU A 417 14.95 -5.12 4.70
CA LEU A 417 14.16 -6.29 5.08
C LEU A 417 12.89 -6.32 4.25
N ARG A 418 12.52 -7.49 3.75
CA ARG A 418 11.21 -7.72 3.11
C ARG A 418 10.86 -9.19 3.08
N PHE A 419 9.59 -9.48 2.84
CA PHE A 419 9.10 -10.76 2.36
C PHE A 419 8.84 -10.64 0.86
N ALA A 420 9.07 -11.71 0.12
CA ALA A 420 8.78 -11.77 -1.31
C ALA A 420 8.27 -13.15 -1.69
N GLN A 421 7.43 -13.22 -2.73
CA GLN A 421 7.18 -14.51 -3.38
C GLN A 421 8.49 -15.00 -4.00
N THR A 422 8.74 -16.30 -3.96
CA THR A 422 9.99 -16.87 -4.48
C THR A 422 10.25 -16.53 -5.94
N GLY A 423 9.21 -16.46 -6.78
CA GLY A 423 9.34 -16.03 -8.17
C GLY A 423 9.86 -14.60 -8.30
N GLU A 424 9.27 -13.66 -7.55
CA GLU A 424 9.68 -12.25 -7.52
C GLU A 424 11.07 -12.08 -6.90
N CYS A 425 11.40 -12.85 -5.87
CA CYS A 425 12.73 -12.88 -5.28
C CYS A 425 13.79 -13.30 -6.32
N LEU A 426 13.53 -14.38 -7.06
CA LEU A 426 14.44 -14.84 -8.12
C LEU A 426 14.57 -13.81 -9.24
N GLU A 427 13.45 -13.19 -9.67
CA GLU A 427 13.47 -12.10 -10.66
C GLU A 427 14.34 -10.92 -10.20
N GLN A 428 14.18 -10.50 -8.94
CA GLN A 428 15.03 -9.45 -8.35
C GLN A 428 16.51 -9.86 -8.32
N LEU A 429 16.81 -11.11 -7.95
CA LEU A 429 18.17 -11.64 -7.93
C LEU A 429 18.82 -11.67 -9.32
N PHE A 430 18.07 -11.98 -10.39
CA PHE A 430 18.59 -11.90 -11.75
C PHE A 430 18.97 -10.48 -12.18
N CYS A 431 18.33 -9.46 -11.60
CA CYS A 431 18.62 -8.05 -11.84
C CYS A 431 19.62 -7.45 -10.85
N SER A 432 20.15 -8.23 -9.90
CA SER A 432 20.84 -7.68 -8.73
C SER A 432 22.33 -7.41 -8.96
N GLY A 433 22.92 -7.93 -10.04
CA GLY A 433 24.35 -7.80 -10.34
C GLY A 433 25.23 -8.89 -9.70
N LEU A 434 24.64 -9.93 -9.08
CA LEU A 434 25.39 -11.11 -8.65
C LEU A 434 25.99 -11.88 -9.85
N PRO A 435 27.11 -12.61 -9.68
CA PRO A 435 27.70 -13.39 -10.76
C PRO A 435 26.71 -14.39 -11.40
N ALA A 436 26.63 -14.38 -12.73
CA ALA A 436 25.63 -15.17 -13.47
C ALA A 436 25.70 -16.67 -13.18
N ASP A 437 26.90 -17.26 -13.10
CA ASP A 437 27.07 -18.69 -12.80
C ASP A 437 26.62 -19.04 -11.38
N ARG A 438 26.79 -18.11 -10.43
CA ARG A 438 26.33 -18.28 -9.05
C ARG A 438 24.81 -18.26 -8.99
N LEU A 439 24.18 -17.26 -9.59
CA LEU A 439 22.72 -17.15 -9.69
C LEU A 439 22.12 -18.36 -10.41
N SER A 440 22.71 -18.80 -11.51
CA SER A 440 22.27 -19.98 -12.26
C SER A 440 22.33 -21.26 -11.45
N ARG A 441 23.38 -21.45 -10.63
CA ARG A 441 23.45 -22.59 -9.70
C ARG A 441 22.42 -22.46 -8.59
N PHE A 442 22.34 -21.31 -7.95
CA PHE A 442 21.38 -21.03 -6.87
C PHE A 442 19.94 -21.30 -7.33
N ALA A 443 19.50 -20.72 -8.44
CA ALA A 443 18.15 -20.89 -8.98
C ALA A 443 17.79 -22.34 -9.33
N ARG A 444 18.77 -23.20 -9.61
CA ARG A 444 18.56 -24.63 -9.92
C ARG A 444 18.68 -25.55 -8.72
N GLN A 445 19.33 -25.11 -7.65
CA GLN A 445 19.69 -25.96 -6.50
C GLN A 445 18.96 -25.58 -5.21
N ALA A 446 18.52 -24.33 -5.07
CA ALA A 446 17.86 -23.86 -3.87
C ALA A 446 16.42 -24.34 -3.77
N ALA A 447 16.11 -25.05 -2.69
CA ALA A 447 14.73 -25.32 -2.28
C ALA A 447 14.23 -24.13 -1.45
N LEU A 448 13.27 -23.38 -2.01
CA LEU A 448 12.69 -22.19 -1.37
C LEU A 448 11.22 -22.43 -1.09
N SER A 449 10.73 -21.91 0.05
CA SER A 449 9.29 -21.86 0.34
C SER A 449 8.57 -20.91 -0.62
N ARG A 450 7.23 -20.91 -0.62
CA ARG A 450 6.46 -20.02 -1.53
C ARG A 450 6.80 -18.53 -1.31
N TYR A 451 7.00 -18.17 -0.05
CA TYR A 451 7.49 -16.86 0.36
C TYR A 451 8.80 -17.06 1.10
N VAL A 452 9.70 -16.10 0.96
CA VAL A 452 10.96 -16.05 1.70
C VAL A 452 11.07 -14.71 2.40
N GLY A 453 11.65 -14.71 3.59
CA GLY A 453 12.17 -13.50 4.20
C GLY A 453 13.51 -13.16 3.58
N MET A 454 13.76 -11.89 3.27
CA MET A 454 14.98 -11.44 2.64
C MET A 454 15.62 -10.34 3.49
N ILE A 455 16.90 -10.51 3.80
CA ILE A 455 17.73 -9.54 4.51
C ILE A 455 18.87 -9.16 3.56
N THR A 456 18.90 -7.91 3.12
CA THR A 456 20.00 -7.38 2.30
C THR A 456 20.90 -6.56 3.18
N PHE A 457 22.20 -6.88 3.21
CA PHE A 457 23.21 -6.00 3.79
C PHE A 457 23.84 -5.17 2.69
N SER A 458 24.05 -3.88 2.95
CA SER A 458 24.64 -2.94 2.00
C SER A 458 25.60 -1.95 2.67
N ILE A 459 26.52 -1.41 1.87
CA ILE A 459 27.40 -0.30 2.22
C ILE A 459 27.31 0.72 1.08
N ASP A 460 27.06 1.99 1.39
CA ASP A 460 26.93 3.07 0.40
C ASP A 460 26.01 2.68 -0.78
N ASP A 461 24.83 2.13 -0.45
CA ASP A 461 23.81 1.62 -1.39
C ASP A 461 24.22 0.47 -2.29
N LYS A 462 25.40 -0.10 -2.07
CA LYS A 462 25.87 -1.30 -2.78
C LYS A 462 25.59 -2.54 -1.93
N PRO A 463 24.79 -3.49 -2.43
CA PRO A 463 24.55 -4.72 -1.70
C PRO A 463 25.85 -5.52 -1.59
N ILE A 464 26.12 -6.03 -0.38
CA ILE A 464 27.27 -6.89 -0.11
C ILE A 464 26.84 -8.35 0.10
N ALA A 465 25.61 -8.54 0.58
CA ALA A 465 25.04 -9.86 0.79
C ALA A 465 23.51 -9.82 0.76
N ILE A 466 22.92 -10.90 0.25
CA ILE A 466 21.48 -11.19 0.37
C ILE A 466 21.33 -12.50 1.13
N ILE A 467 20.54 -12.46 2.19
CA ILE A 467 20.21 -13.59 3.03
C ILE A 467 18.76 -13.93 2.83
N LEU A 468 18.49 -15.21 2.56
CA LEU A 468 17.16 -15.75 2.41
C LEU A 468 16.81 -16.59 3.62
N CYS A 469 15.66 -16.31 4.22
CA CYS A 469 15.09 -16.98 5.36
C CYS A 469 13.80 -17.70 4.96
N ASP A 470 13.60 -18.92 5.44
CA ASP A 470 12.35 -19.65 5.35
C ASP A 470 11.29 -18.92 6.18
N SER A 471 10.33 -18.33 5.49
CA SER A 471 9.24 -17.63 6.18
C SER A 471 8.19 -18.59 6.74
N THR A 472 8.28 -19.91 6.51
CA THR A 472 7.20 -20.87 6.81
C THR A 472 7.32 -21.57 8.16
N ASP A 473 8.42 -21.40 8.89
CA ASP A 473 8.57 -21.89 10.26
C ASP A 473 8.80 -20.73 11.23
N ILE A 474 8.73 -21.04 12.52
CA ILE A 474 8.96 -20.08 13.62
C ILE A 474 10.35 -20.27 14.21
N ARG A 475 10.86 -19.24 14.89
CA ARG A 475 12.10 -19.34 15.65
C ARG A 475 11.93 -20.34 16.81
N ARG A 476 12.77 -21.39 16.85
CA ARG A 476 12.89 -22.32 17.99
C ARG A 476 14.26 -22.13 18.65
N THR A 477 14.31 -22.30 19.97
CA THR A 477 15.54 -22.15 20.77
C THR A 477 16.57 -23.25 20.51
N ALA A 478 16.14 -24.44 20.08
CA ALA A 478 17.04 -25.51 19.64
C ALA A 478 16.30 -26.59 18.80
N PRO A 479 17.00 -27.28 17.88
CA PRO A 479 18.31 -26.92 17.35
C PRO A 479 18.17 -25.82 16.28
N ALA A 480 19.03 -24.80 16.34
CA ALA A 480 19.19 -23.79 15.30
C ALA A 480 20.30 -24.23 14.33
N PRO A 481 20.17 -23.92 13.03
CA PRO A 481 20.34 -22.54 12.61
C PRO A 481 18.99 -21.86 12.49
N ALA A 482 19.00 -20.53 12.50
CA ALA A 482 17.92 -19.70 11.99
C ALA A 482 17.32 -20.30 10.69
N PRO A 483 16.11 -19.89 10.26
CA PRO A 483 15.52 -20.29 8.98
C PRO A 483 16.36 -19.88 7.75
N LEU A 484 17.66 -19.61 7.86
CA LEU A 484 18.60 -19.32 6.81
C LEU A 484 18.59 -20.43 5.74
N LEU A 485 17.94 -20.15 4.61
CA LEU A 485 17.93 -20.98 3.42
C LEU A 485 19.21 -20.77 2.60
N ALA A 486 19.60 -19.51 2.42
CA ALA A 486 20.75 -19.16 1.60
C ALA A 486 21.40 -17.84 1.98
N MET A 487 22.67 -17.71 1.62
CA MET A 487 23.45 -16.47 1.68
C MET A 487 24.15 -16.29 0.34
N LEU A 488 23.86 -15.18 -0.35
CA LEU A 488 24.44 -14.81 -1.64
C LEU A 488 25.37 -13.62 -1.42
N LEU A 489 26.65 -13.77 -1.72
CA LEU A 489 27.64 -12.70 -1.52
C LEU A 489 27.98 -11.99 -2.82
N TYR A 490 28.19 -10.68 -2.74
CA TYR A 490 28.69 -9.87 -3.84
C TYR A 490 30.22 -9.78 -3.80
N PRO A 491 30.90 -9.68 -4.95
CA PRO A 491 32.31 -9.32 -4.99
C PRO A 491 32.60 -7.97 -4.30
N PRO A 492 33.72 -7.82 -3.57
CA PRO A 492 34.77 -8.82 -3.34
C PRO A 492 34.49 -9.74 -2.13
N TYR A 493 33.37 -9.58 -1.43
CA TYR A 493 33.08 -10.31 -0.18
C TYR A 493 32.86 -11.80 -0.38
N ASP A 494 32.58 -12.22 -1.60
CA ASP A 494 32.40 -13.61 -1.96
C ASP A 494 33.66 -14.48 -1.84
N GLN A 495 34.85 -13.88 -1.71
CA GLN A 495 36.07 -14.58 -1.30
C GLN A 495 35.94 -15.29 0.07
N HIS A 496 34.99 -14.86 0.91
CA HIS A 496 34.74 -15.44 2.23
C HIS A 496 33.77 -16.63 2.21
N THR A 497 33.25 -17.01 1.03
CA THR A 497 32.25 -18.09 0.86
C THR A 497 32.68 -19.40 1.53
N ASP A 498 33.92 -19.83 1.33
CA ASP A 498 34.40 -21.12 1.86
C ASP A 498 34.54 -21.12 3.39
N VAL A 499 34.97 -19.99 3.96
CA VAL A 499 35.03 -19.80 5.42
C VAL A 499 33.63 -19.85 6.02
N LEU A 500 32.65 -19.23 5.38
CA LEU A 500 31.27 -19.21 5.84
C LEU A 500 30.62 -20.59 5.74
N LYS A 501 30.90 -21.36 4.69
CA LYS A 501 30.37 -22.73 4.51
C LYS A 501 30.77 -23.64 5.66
N ASN A 502 31.99 -23.47 6.18
CA ASN A 502 32.49 -24.27 7.30
C ASN A 502 31.84 -23.88 8.64
N ASN A 503 31.35 -22.65 8.78
CA ASN A 503 30.80 -22.11 10.04
C ASN A 503 29.27 -22.12 10.12
N LEU A 504 28.57 -22.16 8.98
CA LEU A 504 27.11 -22.13 8.89
C LEU A 504 26.59 -23.43 8.25
N SER A 505 26.59 -24.52 9.01
CA SER A 505 26.06 -25.81 8.56
C SER A 505 24.55 -25.74 8.28
N GLY A 506 24.12 -26.12 7.08
CA GLY A 506 22.70 -26.23 6.70
C GLY A 506 22.15 -25.10 5.81
N ALA A 507 22.93 -24.04 5.58
CA ALA A 507 22.57 -22.97 4.65
C ALA A 507 23.29 -23.10 3.31
N LEU A 508 22.63 -22.75 2.21
CA LEU A 508 23.26 -22.66 0.91
C LEU A 508 24.04 -21.34 0.77
N ILE A 509 25.37 -21.41 0.82
CA ILE A 509 26.22 -20.23 0.67
C ILE A 509 26.79 -20.23 -0.73
N PHE A 510 26.43 -19.20 -1.50
CA PHE A 510 26.72 -19.09 -2.90
C PHE A 510 27.68 -17.95 -3.18
#